data_AF-A0A8C2LG61-F1
#
_entry.id   AF-A0A8C2LG61-F1
#
_cell.length_a   1.000
_cell.length_b   1.000
_cell.length_c   1.000
_cell.angle_alpha   90.00
_cell.angle_beta   90.00
_cell.angle_gamma   90.00
#
_symmetry.space_group_name_H-M   'P 1'
#
loop_
_entity.id
_entity.type
_entity.pdbx_description
1 polymer ?
#
loop_
_entity_poly.entity_id
_entity_poly.type
_entity_poly.pdbx_seq_one_letter_code
_entity_poly.pdbx_strand_id
1 'polypeptide(L)'
;MFPGESLAHSIKTWFESIPGRQWKGQFTTVQKSGQCSGCGRVLESIHLSPEEYEFLKEKIMRHVIDGGDQYKKTTPQELKRFEKFVNSCPPFDIVIDGLNVAKMVFKNRESQTLLDVVSQLAQQNLRLLVLGRKHMLTPSSQWKKDEMKQVQEQADCFFADNISKDDPFLLYATLNSGNHCKFITKDLMRDHKACLPDAHTRHLFFKWQQGHQLTIMNCLQRSKLAFQHTFSYDTVVQTTGDSWHIPYDEDQVQRSSYEVPTKWLCLQRKTKTSAPC
;
A
#
# COMPACT_ATOMS: atom_id res chain seq x y z
N MET A 1 -2.85 -2.68 -14.39
CA MET A 1 -2.89 -1.50 -15.28
C MET A 1 -4.35 -1.24 -15.57
N PHE A 2 -4.82 -0.02 -15.38
CA PHE A 2 -6.21 0.35 -15.58
C PHE A 2 -6.45 0.71 -17.06
N PRO A 3 -7.66 0.48 -17.61
CA PRO A 3 -7.98 0.96 -18.94
C PRO A 3 -7.87 2.48 -19.00
N GLY A 4 -7.39 3.01 -20.12
CA GLY A 4 -7.58 4.42 -20.45
C GLY A 4 -9.04 4.72 -20.80
N GLU A 5 -9.38 6.00 -20.87
CA GLU A 5 -10.76 6.46 -21.04
C GLU A 5 -11.42 5.94 -22.32
N SER A 6 -10.70 5.96 -23.44
CA SER A 6 -11.18 5.41 -24.72
C SER A 6 -11.49 3.90 -24.66
N LEU A 7 -10.66 3.13 -23.94
CA LEU A 7 -10.90 1.71 -23.72
C LEU A 7 -12.10 1.49 -22.78
N ALA A 8 -12.28 2.32 -21.76
CA ALA A 8 -13.46 2.27 -20.89
C ALA A 8 -14.75 2.53 -21.68
N HIS A 9 -14.76 3.48 -22.62
CA HIS A 9 -15.88 3.70 -23.55
C HIS A 9 -16.16 2.50 -24.46
N SER A 10 -15.09 1.86 -24.97
CA SER A 10 -15.21 0.66 -25.79
C SER A 10 -15.80 -0.52 -25.00
N ILE A 11 -15.36 -0.71 -23.76
CA ILE A 11 -15.90 -1.72 -22.84
C ILE A 11 -17.39 -1.45 -22.59
N LYS A 12 -17.76 -0.21 -22.25
CA LYS A 12 -19.16 0.19 -22.03
C LYS A 12 -20.02 -0.19 -23.25
N THR A 13 -19.59 0.21 -24.44
CA THR A 13 -20.31 -0.03 -25.70
C THR A 13 -20.49 -1.53 -25.97
N TRP A 14 -19.43 -2.32 -25.75
CA TRP A 14 -19.50 -3.77 -25.90
C TRP A 14 -20.52 -4.40 -24.95
N PHE A 15 -20.49 -4.09 -23.65
CA PHE A 15 -21.45 -4.61 -22.68
C PHE A 15 -22.90 -4.27 -23.04
N GLU A 16 -23.16 -3.03 -23.46
CA GLU A 16 -24.50 -2.56 -23.86
C GLU A 16 -25.00 -3.21 -25.16
N SER A 17 -24.10 -3.68 -26.01
CA SER A 17 -24.44 -4.39 -27.26
C SER A 17 -24.88 -5.84 -27.06
N ILE A 18 -24.64 -6.45 -25.89
CA ILE A 18 -24.91 -7.88 -25.67
C ILE A 18 -26.42 -8.14 -25.68
N PRO A 19 -26.96 -8.87 -26.68
CA PRO A 19 -28.40 -9.08 -26.79
C PRO A 19 -28.96 -9.85 -25.59
N GLY A 20 -30.16 -9.48 -25.14
CA GLY A 20 -30.88 -10.18 -24.07
C GLY A 20 -30.31 -10.01 -22.65
N ARG A 21 -29.17 -9.33 -22.47
CA ARG A 21 -28.56 -9.11 -21.14
C ARG A 21 -28.90 -7.75 -20.50
N GLN A 22 -29.40 -6.80 -21.29
CA GLN A 22 -29.89 -5.49 -20.82
C GLN A 22 -28.91 -4.76 -19.87
N TRP A 23 -27.63 -4.76 -20.21
CA TRP A 23 -26.62 -3.98 -19.49
C TRP A 23 -26.85 -2.49 -19.70
N LYS A 24 -26.61 -1.70 -18.65
CA LYS A 24 -26.54 -0.25 -18.69
C LYS A 24 -25.22 0.19 -18.07
N GLY A 25 -24.42 0.94 -18.83
CA GLY A 25 -23.18 1.54 -18.37
C GLY A 25 -23.34 3.00 -17.96
N GLN A 26 -22.62 3.42 -16.93
CA GLN A 26 -22.54 4.80 -16.49
C GLN A 26 -21.13 5.10 -15.97
N PHE A 27 -20.53 6.18 -16.44
CA PHE A 27 -19.31 6.73 -15.84
C PHE A 27 -19.66 7.44 -14.54
N THR A 28 -18.92 7.15 -13.49
CA THR A 28 -19.29 7.52 -12.12
C THR A 28 -18.06 7.69 -11.23
N THR A 29 -18.32 8.06 -9.98
CA THR A 29 -17.34 8.15 -8.89
C THR A 29 -17.82 7.32 -7.71
N VAL A 30 -16.90 7.02 -6.80
CA VAL A 30 -17.20 6.28 -5.57
C VAL A 30 -17.13 7.25 -4.40
N GLN A 31 -18.12 7.19 -3.52
CA GLN A 31 -18.15 7.99 -2.30
C GLN A 31 -17.09 7.51 -1.31
N LYS A 32 -16.72 8.34 -0.33
CA LYS A 32 -15.79 7.94 0.73
C LYS A 32 -16.24 6.71 1.52
N SER A 33 -17.54 6.43 1.55
CA SER A 33 -18.14 5.23 2.15
C SER A 33 -17.90 3.95 1.35
N GLY A 34 -17.39 4.03 0.12
CA GLY A 34 -17.27 2.90 -0.81
C GLY A 34 -18.52 2.65 -1.65
N GLN A 35 -19.53 3.53 -1.59
CA GLN A 35 -20.73 3.40 -2.42
C GLN A 35 -20.53 4.01 -3.80
N CYS A 36 -20.85 3.24 -4.84
CA CYS A 36 -20.89 3.69 -6.22
C CYS A 36 -21.99 4.75 -6.42
N SER A 37 -21.65 5.93 -6.93
CA SER A 37 -22.62 7.01 -7.13
C SER A 37 -23.61 6.74 -8.28
N GLY A 38 -23.35 5.72 -9.11
CA GLY A 38 -24.22 5.32 -10.23
C GLY A 38 -25.30 4.30 -9.83
N CYS A 39 -24.93 3.24 -9.10
CA CYS A 39 -25.84 2.14 -8.77
C CYS A 39 -26.11 1.97 -7.27
N GLY A 40 -25.43 2.74 -6.40
CA GLY A 40 -25.56 2.66 -4.94
C GLY A 40 -24.92 1.44 -4.29
N ARG A 41 -24.36 0.50 -5.07
CA ARG A 41 -23.69 -0.70 -4.52
C ARG A 41 -22.39 -0.32 -3.81
N VAL A 42 -22.11 -1.05 -2.73
CA VAL A 42 -20.84 -0.95 -2.00
C VAL A 42 -19.78 -1.75 -2.76
N LEU A 43 -18.64 -1.13 -3.03
CA LEU A 43 -17.49 -1.78 -3.64
C LEU A 43 -16.83 -2.76 -2.66
N GLU A 44 -16.04 -3.68 -3.20
CA GLU A 44 -15.20 -4.59 -2.42
C GLU A 44 -14.33 -3.81 -1.43
N SER A 45 -14.27 -4.29 -0.18
CA SER A 45 -13.49 -3.63 0.86
C SER A 45 -12.00 -3.73 0.56
N ILE A 46 -11.25 -2.69 0.90
CA ILE A 46 -9.78 -2.74 0.87
C ILE A 46 -9.21 -3.71 1.93
N HIS A 47 -9.98 -3.97 2.99
CA HIS A 47 -9.55 -4.79 4.10
C HIS A 47 -9.56 -6.26 3.71
N LEU A 48 -8.48 -6.96 4.05
CA LEU A 48 -8.40 -8.41 3.91
C LEU A 48 -9.19 -9.07 5.03
N SER A 49 -9.89 -10.15 4.70
CA SER A 49 -10.43 -11.03 5.74
C SER A 49 -9.27 -11.65 6.56
N PRO A 50 -9.52 -12.13 7.79
CA PRO A 50 -8.51 -12.85 8.56
C PRO A 50 -7.88 -14.01 7.79
N GLU A 51 -8.69 -14.76 7.04
CA GLU A 51 -8.25 -15.90 6.22
C GLU A 51 -7.41 -15.46 5.03
N GLU A 52 -7.84 -14.41 4.32
CA GLU A 52 -7.06 -13.80 3.23
C GLU A 52 -5.70 -13.29 3.72
N TYR A 53 -5.68 -12.67 4.91
CA TYR A 53 -4.49 -12.11 5.51
C TYR A 53 -3.48 -13.19 5.92
N GLU A 54 -3.93 -14.23 6.63
CA GLU A 54 -3.05 -15.34 7.02
C GLU A 54 -2.52 -16.10 5.80
N PHE A 55 -3.36 -16.32 4.79
CA PHE A 55 -2.92 -16.90 3.52
C PHE A 55 -1.82 -16.06 2.86
N LEU A 56 -2.03 -14.74 2.74
CA LEU A 56 -1.04 -13.83 2.16
C LEU A 56 0.26 -13.84 2.97
N LYS A 57 0.16 -13.74 4.30
CA LYS A 57 1.30 -13.78 5.22
C LYS A 57 2.12 -15.05 5.00
N GLU A 58 1.51 -16.22 5.05
CA GLU A 58 2.20 -17.50 4.86
C GLU A 58 2.90 -17.61 3.49
N LYS A 59 2.30 -17.04 2.43
CA LYS A 59 2.91 -17.02 1.09
C LYS A 59 4.09 -16.06 1.01
N ILE A 60 3.98 -14.87 1.58
CA ILE A 60 5.07 -13.89 1.58
C ILE A 60 6.24 -14.41 2.41
N MET A 61 6.00 -14.99 3.59
CA MET A 61 7.06 -15.59 4.40
C MET A 61 7.80 -16.67 3.61
N ARG A 62 7.09 -17.63 3.01
CA ARG A 62 7.73 -18.71 2.26
C ARG A 62 8.45 -18.28 0.99
N HIS A 63 7.91 -17.35 0.22
CA HIS A 63 8.42 -17.03 -1.13
C HIS A 63 9.32 -15.80 -1.18
N VAL A 64 9.15 -14.86 -0.25
CA VAL A 64 9.92 -13.61 -0.20
C VAL A 64 10.97 -13.63 0.89
N ILE A 65 10.69 -14.28 2.03
CA ILE A 65 11.63 -14.36 3.15
C ILE A 65 12.47 -15.64 3.05
N ASP A 66 11.82 -16.80 2.90
CA ASP A 66 12.48 -18.12 2.90
C ASP A 66 12.87 -18.65 1.50
N GLY A 67 12.34 -18.04 0.43
CA GLY A 67 12.26 -18.59 -0.93
C GLY A 67 13.58 -18.83 -1.69
N GLY A 68 14.72 -18.77 -1.00
CA GLY A 68 16.06 -19.03 -1.55
C GLY A 68 16.61 -17.89 -2.41
N ASP A 69 17.93 -17.93 -2.59
CA ASP A 69 18.88 -17.19 -3.45
C ASP A 69 18.59 -15.80 -4.04
N GLN A 70 17.35 -15.42 -4.35
CA GLN A 70 16.98 -14.13 -4.95
C GLN A 70 17.10 -12.95 -3.96
N TYR A 71 17.15 -13.24 -2.65
CA TYR A 71 17.34 -12.28 -1.56
C TYR A 71 18.72 -12.36 -0.88
N LYS A 72 19.67 -13.10 -1.48
CA LYS A 72 21.05 -13.36 -1.01
C LYS A 72 21.92 -12.15 -0.64
N LYS A 73 21.45 -10.92 -0.81
CA LYS A 73 22.16 -9.71 -0.34
C LYS A 73 22.01 -9.49 1.17
N THR A 74 21.00 -10.09 1.79
CA THR A 74 20.84 -10.10 3.25
C THR A 74 21.42 -11.40 3.81
N THR A 75 22.23 -11.32 4.86
CA THR A 75 22.82 -12.53 5.46
C THR A 75 21.76 -13.29 6.27
N PRO A 76 21.76 -14.64 6.27
CA PRO A 76 20.84 -15.43 7.10
C PRO A 76 20.94 -15.10 8.60
N GLN A 77 22.13 -14.69 9.06
CA GLN A 77 22.37 -14.24 10.43
C GLN A 77 21.66 -12.93 10.73
N GLU A 78 21.69 -11.97 9.80
CA GLU A 78 20.99 -10.70 9.97
C GLU A 78 19.47 -10.90 9.95
N LEU A 79 18.96 -11.77 9.08
CA LEU A 79 17.54 -12.10 9.07
C LEU A 79 17.09 -12.69 10.41
N LYS A 80 17.80 -13.69 10.94
CA LYS A 80 17.49 -14.26 12.27
C LYS A 80 17.57 -13.22 13.40
N ARG A 81 18.54 -12.29 13.33
CA ARG A 81 18.66 -11.18 14.28
C ARG A 81 17.42 -10.29 14.23
N PHE A 82 16.94 -9.99 13.01
CA PHE A 82 15.75 -9.19 12.80
C PHE A 82 14.47 -9.89 13.28
N GLU A 83 14.29 -11.16 12.93
CA GLU A 83 13.15 -11.96 13.39
C GLU A 83 13.08 -12.00 14.92
N LYS A 84 14.22 -12.26 15.58
CA LYS A 84 14.29 -12.26 17.05
C LYS A 84 13.92 -10.91 17.63
N PHE A 85 14.38 -9.81 17.01
CA PHE A 85 14.04 -8.46 17.43
C PHE A 85 12.54 -8.21 17.32
N VAL A 86 11.94 -8.43 16.15
CA VAL A 86 10.50 -8.21 15.94
C VAL A 86 9.65 -9.07 16.87
N ASN A 87 10.01 -10.34 17.06
CA ASN A 87 9.27 -11.25 17.94
C ASN A 87 9.44 -10.95 19.44
N SER A 88 10.42 -10.12 19.82
CA SER A 88 10.58 -9.63 21.19
C SER A 88 9.78 -8.37 21.49
N CYS A 89 9.28 -7.70 20.46
CA CYS A 89 8.48 -6.49 20.56
C CYS A 89 6.98 -6.83 20.46
N PRO A 90 6.10 -6.05 21.10
CA PRO A 90 4.69 -6.05 20.76
C PRO A 90 4.49 -5.66 19.28
N PRO A 91 3.32 -5.98 18.68
CA PRO A 91 3.01 -5.56 17.31
C PRO A 91 3.24 -4.07 17.07
N PHE A 92 3.70 -3.68 15.89
CA PHE A 92 3.84 -2.27 15.55
C PHE A 92 2.57 -1.75 14.86
N ASP A 93 2.30 -0.47 15.01
CA ASP A 93 1.19 0.18 14.29
C ASP A 93 1.68 0.72 12.94
N ILE A 94 2.93 1.20 12.86
CA ILE A 94 3.57 1.65 11.61
C ILE A 94 5.03 1.19 11.52
N VAL A 95 5.39 0.57 10.40
CA VAL A 95 6.79 0.28 10.02
C VAL A 95 7.29 1.30 8.99
N ILE A 96 8.42 1.94 9.26
CA ILE A 96 8.96 3.06 8.49
C ILE A 96 10.27 2.61 7.83
N ASP A 97 10.32 2.67 6.51
CA ASP A 97 11.56 2.54 5.74
C ASP A 97 12.34 3.86 5.82
N GLY A 98 13.23 3.96 6.81
CA GLY A 98 13.87 5.20 7.21
C GLY A 98 14.72 5.82 6.10
N LEU A 99 15.41 5.01 5.29
CA LEU A 99 16.25 5.52 4.22
C LEU A 99 15.41 6.05 3.04
N ASN A 100 14.35 5.34 2.67
CA ASN A 100 13.44 5.79 1.61
C ASN A 100 12.67 7.03 2.02
N VAL A 101 12.22 7.11 3.28
CA VAL A 101 11.52 8.27 3.84
C VAL A 101 12.42 9.50 3.92
N ALA A 102 13.65 9.34 4.41
CA ALA A 102 14.60 10.44 4.52
C ALA A 102 14.89 11.13 3.18
N LYS A 103 14.79 10.40 2.07
CA LYS A 103 15.00 10.88 0.70
C LYS A 103 13.74 11.44 0.02
N MET A 104 12.59 11.49 0.70
CA MET A 104 11.35 12.01 0.11
C MET A 104 11.37 13.54 -0.04
N VAL A 105 12.09 14.25 0.82
CA VAL A 105 12.15 15.73 0.84
C VAL A 105 13.55 16.20 0.43
N PHE A 106 13.74 16.50 -0.85
CA PHE A 106 15.04 16.87 -1.43
C PHE A 106 15.70 18.13 -0.83
N LYS A 107 14.94 19.00 -0.18
CA LYS A 107 15.44 20.27 0.38
C LYS A 107 15.90 20.17 1.82
N ASN A 108 15.52 19.10 2.53
CA ASN A 108 15.83 18.91 3.94
C ASN A 108 16.98 17.91 4.09
N ARG A 109 17.66 17.99 5.23
CA ARG A 109 18.61 16.96 5.65
C ARG A 109 17.87 15.64 5.87
N GLU A 110 18.46 14.53 5.44
CA GLU A 110 17.89 13.18 5.54
C GLU A 110 17.45 12.82 6.98
N SER A 111 18.32 13.03 7.96
CA SER A 111 18.01 12.81 9.39
C SER A 111 16.89 13.72 9.94
N GLN A 112 16.82 14.98 9.51
CA GLN A 112 15.73 15.88 9.89
C GLN A 112 14.39 15.41 9.32
N THR A 113 14.35 15.05 8.03
CA THR A 113 13.13 14.54 7.39
C THR A 113 12.59 13.30 8.09
N LEU A 114 13.48 12.37 8.45
CA LEU A 114 13.10 11.17 9.20
C LEU A 114 12.56 11.53 10.60
N LEU A 115 13.25 12.43 11.31
CA LEU A 115 12.82 12.90 12.63
C LEU A 115 11.45 13.59 12.59
N ASP A 116 11.17 14.41 11.58
CA ASP A 116 9.90 15.10 11.42
C ASP A 116 8.74 14.10 11.26
N VAL A 117 8.95 13.06 10.43
CA VAL A 117 7.97 11.98 10.22
C VAL A 117 7.72 11.21 11.51
N VAL A 118 8.80 10.75 12.17
CA VAL A 118 8.71 9.97 13.40
C VAL A 118 8.04 10.78 14.51
N SER A 119 8.45 12.03 14.71
CA SER A 119 7.90 12.89 15.77
C SER A 119 6.42 13.18 15.55
N GLN A 120 5.99 13.40 14.31
CA GLN A 120 4.59 13.63 14.01
C GLN A 120 3.72 12.37 14.24
N LEU A 121 4.25 11.18 13.94
CA LEU A 121 3.53 9.93 14.17
C LEU A 121 3.52 9.53 15.65
N ALA A 122 4.61 9.78 16.38
CA ALA A 122 4.72 9.50 17.81
C ALA A 122 3.71 10.32 18.63
N GLN A 123 3.40 11.56 18.21
CA GLN A 123 2.35 12.39 18.81
C GLN A 123 0.94 11.78 18.75
N GLN A 124 0.73 10.75 17.93
CA GLN A 124 -0.55 10.02 17.82
C GLN A 124 -0.61 8.78 18.73
N ASN A 125 0.38 8.58 19.61
CA ASN A 125 0.52 7.39 20.46
C ASN A 125 0.57 6.08 19.67
N LEU A 126 1.18 6.11 18.49
CA LEU A 126 1.39 4.93 17.65
C LEU A 126 2.71 4.25 18.00
N ARG A 127 2.76 2.92 17.95
CA ARG A 127 3.99 2.13 18.06
C ARG A 127 4.70 2.09 16.72
N LEU A 128 5.91 2.64 16.70
CA LEU A 128 6.67 2.86 15.48
C LEU A 128 7.90 1.95 15.45
N LEU A 129 8.14 1.32 14.30
CA LEU A 129 9.41 0.67 13.97
C LEU A 129 10.08 1.42 12.82
N VAL A 130 11.30 1.91 13.04
CA VAL A 130 12.15 2.48 11.99
C VAL A 130 13.17 1.43 11.54
N LEU A 131 13.10 1.08 10.26
CA LEU A 131 14.11 0.28 9.57
C LEU A 131 15.14 1.21 8.96
N GLY A 132 16.38 1.09 9.40
CA GLY A 132 17.48 1.93 8.96
C GLY A 132 18.70 1.12 8.54
N ARG A 133 19.75 1.85 8.19
CA ARG A 133 21.06 1.30 7.81
C ARG A 133 22.14 1.78 8.77
N LYS A 134 23.17 0.96 9.00
CA LYS A 134 24.27 1.31 9.90
C LYS A 134 24.93 2.65 9.57
N HIS A 135 25.01 3.06 8.30
CA HIS A 135 25.58 4.37 7.94
C HIS A 135 24.78 5.56 8.49
N MET A 136 23.48 5.40 8.80
CA MET A 136 22.65 6.45 9.40
C MET A 136 23.11 6.80 10.81
N LEU A 137 23.81 5.88 11.49
CA LEU A 137 24.39 6.10 12.81
C LEU A 137 25.77 6.78 12.75
N THR A 138 26.40 6.82 11.57
CA THR A 138 27.69 7.47 11.37
C THR A 138 27.47 8.96 11.09
N PRO A 139 28.00 9.87 11.94
CA PRO A 139 27.79 11.30 11.75
C PRO A 139 28.28 11.78 10.38
N SER A 140 27.41 12.50 9.66
CA SER A 140 27.71 13.10 8.37
C SER A 140 26.92 14.41 8.18
N SER A 141 27.07 15.05 7.02
CA SER A 141 26.24 16.22 6.66
C SER A 141 24.75 15.85 6.56
N GLN A 142 24.46 14.62 6.14
CA GLN A 142 23.10 14.09 5.96
C GLN A 142 22.52 13.44 7.23
N TRP A 143 23.37 12.89 8.09
CA TRP A 143 22.98 12.15 9.30
C TRP A 143 23.58 12.77 10.56
N LYS A 144 22.79 13.56 11.29
CA LYS A 144 23.21 14.13 12.57
C LYS A 144 22.94 13.17 13.72
N LYS A 145 23.93 13.05 14.61
CA LYS A 145 23.88 12.17 15.78
C LYS A 145 22.71 12.53 16.70
N ASP A 146 22.50 13.81 16.96
CA ASP A 146 21.47 14.27 17.92
C ASP A 146 20.06 13.97 17.41
N GLU A 147 19.82 14.13 16.10
CA GLU A 147 18.53 13.82 15.48
C GLU A 147 18.25 12.33 15.45
N MET A 148 19.25 11.51 15.10
CA MET A 148 19.10 10.06 15.13
C MET A 148 18.90 9.53 16.55
N LYS A 149 19.50 10.16 17.56
CA LYS A 149 19.22 9.84 18.95
C LYS A 149 17.76 10.14 19.30
N GLN A 150 17.23 11.28 18.88
CA GLN A 150 15.81 11.62 19.08
C GLN A 150 14.85 10.67 18.34
N VAL A 151 15.24 10.16 17.17
CA VAL A 151 14.48 9.10 16.48
C VAL A 151 14.44 7.83 17.32
N GLN A 152 15.58 7.39 17.86
CA GLN A 152 15.68 6.20 18.71
C GLN A 152 14.98 6.34 20.07
N GLU A 153 14.81 7.57 20.57
CA GLU A 153 14.05 7.85 21.79
C GLU A 153 12.52 7.80 21.57
N GLN A 154 12.06 7.94 20.32
CA GLN A 154 10.64 8.01 19.96
C GLN A 154 10.10 6.77 19.24
N ALA A 155 10.97 5.91 18.73
CA ALA A 155 10.60 4.71 17.96
C ALA A 155 11.59 3.58 18.19
N ASP A 156 11.09 2.35 18.12
CA ASP A 156 11.95 1.18 18.03
C ASP A 156 12.72 1.22 16.71
N CYS A 157 14.02 0.93 16.74
CA CYS A 157 14.88 1.08 15.57
C CYS A 157 15.68 -0.20 15.31
N PHE A 158 15.67 -0.67 14.06
CA PHE A 158 16.54 -1.75 13.61
C PHE A 158 17.45 -1.25 12.48
N PHE A 159 18.76 -1.29 12.70
CA PHE A 159 19.75 -0.87 11.70
C PHE A 159 20.41 -2.09 11.04
N ALA A 160 20.03 -2.31 9.78
CA ALA A 160 20.59 -3.34 8.92
C ALA A 160 21.95 -2.93 8.32
N ASP A 161 22.70 -3.91 7.83
CA ASP A 161 23.92 -3.70 7.05
C ASP A 161 23.62 -2.90 5.78
N ASN A 162 24.57 -2.07 5.33
CA ASN A 162 24.38 -1.17 4.19
C ASN A 162 24.18 -1.88 2.83
N ILE A 163 24.45 -3.18 2.77
CA ILE A 163 24.35 -4.01 1.55
C ILE A 163 23.04 -4.79 1.44
N SER A 164 22.31 -4.94 2.55
CA SER A 164 21.07 -5.72 2.64
C SER A 164 19.96 -5.11 1.77
N LYS A 165 18.89 -5.85 1.47
CA LYS A 165 17.68 -5.24 0.88
C LYS A 165 16.72 -4.84 2.02
N ASP A 166 16.07 -3.68 1.91
CA ASP A 166 15.14 -3.18 2.93
C ASP A 166 13.78 -3.88 2.87
N ASP A 167 13.34 -4.24 1.65
CA ASP A 167 11.99 -4.75 1.42
C ASP A 167 11.61 -6.03 2.20
N PRO A 168 12.50 -7.03 2.37
CA PRO A 168 12.17 -8.22 3.16
C PRO A 168 11.91 -7.89 4.64
N PHE A 169 12.68 -6.97 5.23
CA PHE A 169 12.50 -6.56 6.61
C PHE A 169 11.21 -5.77 6.81
N LEU A 170 10.91 -4.87 5.87
CA LEU A 170 9.68 -4.08 5.86
C LEU A 170 8.44 -4.99 5.77
N LEU A 171 8.44 -5.93 4.81
CA LEU A 171 7.37 -6.90 4.63
C LEU A 171 7.18 -7.77 5.87
N TYR A 172 8.28 -8.33 6.39
CA TYR A 172 8.23 -9.22 7.55
C TYR A 172 7.65 -8.50 8.76
N ALA A 173 8.18 -7.34 9.16
CA ALA A 173 7.71 -6.65 10.35
C ALA A 173 6.25 -6.20 10.23
N THR A 174 5.84 -5.73 9.06
CA THR A 174 4.46 -5.28 8.85
C THR A 174 3.48 -6.45 8.90
N LEU A 175 3.78 -7.55 8.21
CA LEU A 175 2.92 -8.75 8.20
C LEU A 175 2.93 -9.50 9.54
N ASN A 176 4.04 -9.46 10.27
CA ASN A 176 4.13 -10.10 11.58
C ASN A 176 3.37 -9.31 12.66
N SER A 177 3.31 -7.98 12.53
CA SER A 177 2.55 -7.12 13.44
C SER A 177 1.03 -7.29 13.26
N GLY A 178 0.56 -7.65 12.07
CA GLY A 178 -0.84 -8.02 11.82
C GLY A 178 -1.60 -7.03 10.93
N ASN A 179 -2.86 -7.34 10.63
CA ASN A 179 -3.68 -6.65 9.62
C ASN A 179 -4.03 -5.18 9.95
N HIS A 180 -3.63 -4.68 11.13
CA HIS A 180 -3.75 -3.27 11.49
C HIS A 180 -2.49 -2.45 11.13
N CYS A 181 -1.36 -3.13 10.98
CA CYS A 181 -0.05 -2.49 10.85
C CYS A 181 0.13 -1.89 9.46
N LYS A 182 0.46 -0.60 9.40
CA LYS A 182 0.73 0.10 8.15
C LYS A 182 2.23 0.23 7.92
N PHE A 183 2.62 0.64 6.72
CA PHE A 183 4.02 0.88 6.41
C PHE A 183 4.24 2.11 5.53
N ILE A 184 5.41 2.72 5.65
CA ILE A 184 5.82 3.87 4.83
C ILE A 184 7.08 3.50 4.06
N THR A 185 6.99 3.50 2.74
CA THR A 185 8.15 3.41 1.83
C THR A 185 7.83 4.08 0.50
N LYS A 186 8.88 4.47 -0.23
CA LYS A 186 8.78 4.94 -1.62
C LYS A 186 8.85 3.78 -2.62
N ASP A 187 9.27 2.58 -2.19
CA ASP A 187 9.37 1.46 -3.10
C ASP A 187 7.97 0.99 -3.54
N LEU A 188 7.88 0.67 -4.83
CA LEU A 188 6.68 0.08 -5.44
C LEU A 188 6.65 -1.45 -5.28
N MET A 189 7.71 -2.03 -4.67
CA MET A 189 7.87 -3.45 -4.38
C MET A 189 7.75 -4.32 -5.63
N ARG A 190 8.25 -3.80 -6.76
CA ARG A 190 8.06 -4.39 -8.10
C ARG A 190 8.70 -5.76 -8.23
N ASP A 191 9.87 -5.96 -7.65
CA ASP A 191 10.60 -7.22 -7.74
C ASP A 191 9.90 -8.33 -6.94
N HIS A 192 9.33 -8.01 -5.78
CA HIS A 192 8.59 -8.98 -4.95
C HIS A 192 7.31 -9.48 -5.63
N LYS A 193 6.64 -8.61 -6.39
CA LYS A 193 5.45 -8.96 -7.18
C LYS A 193 5.75 -10.02 -8.22
N ALA A 194 6.95 -10.00 -8.81
CA ALA A 194 7.37 -10.97 -9.82
C ALA A 194 7.66 -12.35 -9.23
N CYS A 195 8.01 -12.42 -7.95
CA CYS A 195 8.29 -13.68 -7.24
C CYS A 195 7.03 -14.42 -6.77
N LEU A 196 5.85 -13.78 -6.81
CA LEU A 196 4.59 -14.39 -6.39
C LEU A 196 4.03 -15.29 -7.51
N PRO A 197 3.87 -16.60 -7.27
CA PRO A 197 3.68 -17.58 -8.34
C PRO A 197 2.28 -17.54 -8.98
N ASP A 198 1.24 -17.22 -8.21
CA ASP A 198 -0.14 -17.33 -8.66
C ASP A 198 -0.87 -15.96 -8.70
N ALA A 199 -1.95 -15.90 -9.48
CA ALA A 199 -2.73 -14.68 -9.66
C ALA A 199 -3.49 -14.24 -8.40
N HIS A 200 -3.93 -15.18 -7.58
CA HIS A 200 -4.69 -14.91 -6.37
C HIS A 200 -3.80 -14.26 -5.31
N THR A 201 -2.63 -14.81 -5.04
CA THR A 201 -1.65 -14.23 -4.11
C THR A 201 -1.20 -12.84 -4.56
N ARG A 202 -0.99 -12.64 -5.86
CA ARG A 202 -0.67 -11.30 -6.42
C ARG A 202 -1.81 -10.32 -6.17
N HIS A 203 -3.06 -10.71 -6.40
CA HIS A 203 -4.22 -9.87 -6.14
C HIS A 203 -4.32 -9.47 -4.66
N LEU A 204 -4.21 -10.43 -3.74
CA LEU A 204 -4.22 -10.14 -2.29
C LEU A 204 -3.06 -9.23 -1.89
N PHE A 205 -1.87 -9.42 -2.46
CA PHE A 205 -0.73 -8.53 -2.21
C PHE A 205 -1.00 -7.09 -2.68
N PHE A 206 -1.64 -6.90 -3.84
CA PHE A 206 -2.03 -5.55 -4.31
C PHE A 206 -3.09 -4.91 -3.42
N LYS A 207 -4.11 -5.68 -3.01
CA LYS A 207 -5.14 -5.24 -2.06
C LYS A 207 -4.51 -4.83 -0.72
N TRP A 208 -3.62 -5.69 -0.18
CA TRP A 208 -2.83 -5.41 1.02
C TRP A 208 -2.01 -4.14 0.89
N GLN A 209 -1.18 -4.04 -0.15
CA GLN A 209 -0.30 -2.89 -0.38
C GLN A 209 -1.11 -1.59 -0.44
N GLN A 210 -2.20 -1.55 -1.21
CA GLN A 210 -3.06 -0.38 -1.31
C GLN A 210 -3.71 -0.01 0.04
N GLY A 211 -4.08 -1.00 0.86
CA GLY A 211 -4.68 -0.77 2.18
C GLY A 211 -3.71 -0.36 3.29
N HIS A 212 -2.44 -0.77 3.18
CA HIS A 212 -1.48 -0.69 4.29
C HIS A 212 -0.31 0.27 4.00
N GLN A 213 -0.03 0.62 2.75
CA GLN A 213 1.00 1.60 2.40
C GLN A 213 0.51 3.02 2.65
N LEU A 214 1.21 3.76 3.50
CA LEU A 214 0.99 5.18 3.76
C LEU A 214 1.91 6.01 2.87
N THR A 215 1.31 6.85 2.03
CA THR A 215 2.03 7.80 1.18
C THR A 215 2.11 9.16 1.83
N ILE A 216 3.31 9.73 1.90
CA ILE A 216 3.54 11.09 2.41
C ILE A 216 3.25 12.09 1.29
N MET A 217 2.29 12.97 1.51
CA MET A 217 1.98 14.10 0.63
C MET A 217 2.78 15.32 1.09
N ASN A 218 3.64 15.83 0.22
CA ASN A 218 4.45 17.00 0.52
C ASN A 218 3.59 18.27 0.42
N CYS A 219 3.06 18.74 1.56
CA CYS A 219 2.41 20.05 1.64
C CYS A 219 3.48 21.14 1.71
N LEU A 220 3.85 21.73 0.57
CA LEU A 220 4.80 22.84 0.44
C LEU A 220 4.51 24.07 1.32
N GLN A 221 3.34 24.15 1.97
CA GLN A 221 2.88 25.31 2.74
C GLN A 221 2.52 25.02 4.20
N ARG A 222 2.55 23.77 4.67
CA ARG A 222 2.27 23.43 6.08
C ARG A 222 3.49 22.80 6.71
N SER A 223 3.85 23.26 7.91
CA SER A 223 4.86 22.63 8.78
C SER A 223 4.49 21.22 9.26
N LYS A 224 3.41 20.62 8.73
CA LYS A 224 2.88 19.32 9.10
C LYS A 224 2.75 18.46 7.85
N LEU A 225 3.34 17.28 7.88
CA LEU A 225 3.26 16.29 6.81
C LEU A 225 1.82 15.78 6.70
N ALA A 226 1.29 15.68 5.49
CA ALA A 226 0.00 15.06 5.25
C ALA A 226 0.22 13.61 4.79
N PHE A 227 -0.59 12.68 5.29
CA PHE A 227 -0.61 11.31 4.80
C PHE A 227 -1.81 11.13 3.88
N GLN A 228 -1.63 10.45 2.75
CA GLN A 228 -2.72 10.14 1.84
C GLN A 228 -3.74 9.25 2.56
N HIS A 229 -5.02 9.62 2.47
CA HIS A 229 -6.09 8.82 3.06
C HIS A 229 -6.25 7.51 2.28
N THR A 230 -6.18 6.38 2.97
CA THR A 230 -6.51 5.07 2.40
C THR A 230 -8.03 5.01 2.16
N PHE A 231 -8.48 4.69 0.95
CA PHE A 231 -9.91 4.44 0.71
C PHE A 231 -10.36 3.19 1.47
N SER A 232 -11.64 3.12 1.87
CA SER A 232 -12.22 1.93 2.52
C SER A 232 -12.54 0.80 1.54
N TYR A 233 -12.37 1.05 0.24
CA TYR A 233 -12.71 0.16 -0.87
C TYR A 233 -11.49 -0.12 -1.75
N ASP A 234 -11.46 -1.30 -2.35
CA ASP A 234 -10.40 -1.70 -3.28
C ASP A 234 -10.62 -1.09 -4.65
N THR A 235 -9.58 -0.44 -5.19
CA THR A 235 -9.60 0.17 -6.53
C THR A 235 -9.10 -0.82 -7.57
N VAL A 236 -9.91 -1.83 -7.81
CA VAL A 236 -9.66 -2.91 -8.76
C VAL A 236 -10.89 -3.15 -9.65
N VAL A 237 -10.67 -3.76 -10.82
CA VAL A 237 -11.76 -4.30 -11.63
C VAL A 237 -12.46 -5.40 -10.82
N GLN A 238 -13.74 -5.21 -10.55
CA GLN A 238 -14.52 -6.09 -9.67
C GLN A 238 -15.91 -6.39 -10.24
N THR A 239 -16.46 -7.56 -9.89
CA THR A 239 -17.76 -8.01 -10.40
C THR A 239 -18.54 -8.85 -9.39
N THR A 240 -19.86 -8.63 -9.37
CA THR A 240 -20.82 -9.50 -8.67
C THR A 240 -21.55 -10.44 -9.65
N GLY A 241 -21.06 -10.54 -10.89
CA GLY A 241 -21.71 -11.21 -12.01
C GLY A 241 -22.86 -10.42 -12.64
N ASP A 242 -23.68 -9.73 -11.83
CA ASP A 242 -24.76 -8.84 -12.28
C ASP A 242 -24.39 -7.36 -12.34
N SER A 243 -23.23 -7.02 -11.80
CA SER A 243 -22.61 -5.70 -11.93
C SER A 243 -21.10 -5.82 -12.15
N TRP A 244 -20.52 -4.80 -12.79
CA TRP A 244 -19.09 -4.60 -12.92
C TRP A 244 -18.75 -3.17 -12.51
N HIS A 245 -17.65 -3.00 -11.79
CA HIS A 245 -17.05 -1.71 -11.51
C HIS A 245 -15.61 -1.73 -12.01
N ILE A 246 -15.31 -0.85 -12.96
CA ILE A 246 -14.03 -0.83 -13.68
C ILE A 246 -13.41 0.55 -13.48
N PRO A 247 -12.37 0.68 -12.64
CA PRO A 247 -11.64 1.94 -12.51
C PRO A 247 -10.87 2.22 -13.81
N TYR A 248 -10.81 3.48 -14.23
CA TYR A 248 -10.15 3.89 -15.48
C TYR A 248 -9.39 5.22 -15.32
N ASP A 249 -8.31 5.38 -16.07
CA ASP A 249 -7.51 6.61 -16.11
C ASP A 249 -8.12 7.59 -17.14
N GLU A 250 -8.33 8.86 -16.77
CA GLU A 250 -8.81 9.93 -17.66
C GLU A 250 -7.67 10.43 -18.56
N ASP A 251 -7.95 10.68 -19.83
CA ASP A 251 -6.90 11.01 -20.82
C ASP A 251 -6.15 12.32 -20.48
N GLN A 252 -6.82 13.26 -19.79
CA GLN A 252 -6.26 14.56 -19.40
C GLN A 252 -5.61 14.57 -18.01
N VAL A 253 -5.66 13.47 -17.25
CA VAL A 253 -5.16 13.40 -15.87
C VAL A 253 -3.97 12.45 -15.81
N GLN A 254 -2.76 13.02 -15.69
CA GLN A 254 -1.57 12.21 -15.40
C GLN A 254 -1.55 11.83 -13.93
N ARG A 255 -1.91 10.58 -13.65
CA ARG A 255 -1.84 9.97 -12.33
C ARG A 255 -0.41 9.51 -12.02
N SER A 256 0.05 9.74 -10.79
CA SER A 256 1.30 9.15 -10.33
C SER A 256 1.18 7.62 -10.19
N SER A 257 2.28 6.89 -10.28
CA SER A 257 2.27 5.42 -10.23
C SER A 257 1.74 4.82 -8.91
N TYR A 258 1.74 5.61 -7.82
CA TYR A 258 1.26 5.21 -6.50
C TYR A 258 -0.18 5.65 -6.19
N GLU A 259 -0.77 6.53 -7.00
CA GLU A 259 -2.16 6.94 -6.86
C GLU A 259 -3.10 5.88 -7.48
N VAL A 260 -4.38 5.90 -7.13
CA VAL A 260 -5.39 5.03 -7.76
C VAL A 260 -6.38 5.88 -8.56
N PRO A 261 -6.99 5.34 -9.64
CA PRO A 261 -7.98 6.08 -10.40
C PRO A 261 -9.19 6.49 -9.54
N THR A 262 -9.70 7.69 -9.78
CA THR A 262 -10.89 8.20 -9.05
C THR A 262 -12.18 8.03 -9.85
N LYS A 263 -12.06 7.72 -11.14
CA LYS A 263 -13.19 7.49 -12.05
C LYS A 263 -13.45 6.01 -12.26
N TRP A 264 -14.72 5.70 -12.44
CA TRP A 264 -15.23 4.34 -12.52
C TRP A 264 -16.25 4.22 -13.65
N LEU A 265 -16.15 3.14 -14.42
CA LEU A 265 -17.24 2.65 -15.25
C LEU A 265 -18.06 1.67 -14.41
N CYS A 266 -19.31 2.03 -14.13
CA CYS A 266 -20.30 1.16 -13.51
C CYS A 266 -21.16 0.53 -14.60
N LEU A 267 -21.24 -0.81 -14.61
CA LEU A 267 -22.11 -1.58 -15.48
C LEU A 267 -23.05 -2.39 -14.60
N GLN A 268 -24.35 -2.31 -14.86
CA GLN A 268 -25.34 -3.12 -14.15
C GLN A 268 -26.37 -3.68 -15.11
N ARG A 269 -26.82 -4.91 -14.86
CA ARG A 269 -28.01 -5.44 -15.54
C ARG A 269 -29.24 -4.74 -15.00
N LYS A 270 -30.15 -4.33 -15.88
CA LYS A 270 -31.49 -3.92 -15.43
C LYS A 270 -32.15 -5.09 -14.73
N THR A 271 -32.39 -4.96 -13.43
CA THR A 271 -33.33 -5.84 -12.74
C THR A 271 -34.70 -5.61 -13.36
N LYS A 272 -35.39 -6.67 -13.76
CA LYS A 272 -36.82 -6.56 -14.07
C LYS A 272 -37.48 -6.12 -12.77
N THR A 273 -37.81 -4.84 -12.65
CA THR A 273 -38.78 -4.39 -11.67
C THR A 273 -40.07 -5.15 -11.97
N SER A 274 -40.42 -6.12 -11.13
CA SER A 274 -41.79 -6.60 -11.06
C SER A 274 -42.64 -5.38 -10.81
N ALA A 275 -43.47 -5.02 -11.80
CA ALA A 275 -44.46 -3.98 -11.62
C ALA A 275 -45.27 -4.31 -10.36
N PRO A 276 -45.59 -3.33 -9.49
CA PRO A 276 -46.58 -3.57 -8.46
C PRO A 276 -47.88 -3.97 -9.16
N CYS A 277 -48.44 -5.12 -8.76
CA CYS A 277 -49.79 -5.53 -9.14
C CYS A 277 -50.81 -4.52 -8.62
#